data_AF-A0A0F3GX99-F1
#
_entry.id   AF-A0A0F3GX99-F1
#
_cell.length_a   1.000
_cell.length_b   1.000
_cell.length_c   1.000
_cell.angle_alpha   90.00
_cell.angle_beta   90.00
_cell.angle_gamma   90.00
#
_symmetry.space_group_name_H-M   'P 1'
#
loop_
_entity.id
_entity.type
_entity.pdbx_description
1 polymer ?
#
loop_
_entity_poly.entity_id
_entity_poly.type
_entity_poly.pdbx_seq_one_letter_code
_entity_poly.pdbx_strand_id
1 'polypeptide(L)'
;MGYDVFISHDSADLSDANTLVSSLEGRGIRCWIDHRDLPLGSNWANEIFKTMTENPELLVVVLISANTLQSKYVEKEIAVADANNVSVIPVRLKDIKLMGALATHLSNKTWINAFEVGIDTVVEKISVEVNKRKTPASNLKPSPKPKSTSTPLTMKERFVDNGDQTITDTSTRLVWTKDANLAYPKDWQQALDYVASMNKGTVGNFGYTDWRLPTIQELYSLCRTDESTADLYALLKSYTGGYCNDKNVNVASLLTKAGFTNVQSDFYRSSTSYASNTSFAWIVFMDAGYVSAYDLSFYNYVWPVRSGH
;
A
#
# COMPACT_ATOMS: atom_id res chain seq x y z
N MET A 1 -9.70 19.08 13.61
CA MET A 1 -10.82 19.37 12.69
C MET A 1 -10.58 18.52 11.45
N GLY A 2 -11.48 17.59 11.12
CA GLY A 2 -11.31 16.65 10.01
C GLY A 2 -11.93 17.11 8.69
N TYR A 3 -11.61 16.42 7.59
CA TYR A 3 -12.29 16.54 6.29
C TYR A 3 -13.36 15.46 6.14
N ASP A 4 -14.36 15.68 5.29
CA ASP A 4 -15.41 14.70 5.03
C ASP A 4 -15.12 13.87 3.77
N VAL A 5 -14.52 14.52 2.76
CA VAL A 5 -14.20 13.89 1.47
C VAL A 5 -12.78 14.24 1.05
N PHE A 6 -12.00 13.24 0.66
CA PHE A 6 -10.73 13.42 -0.06
C PHE A 6 -10.95 13.14 -1.55
N ILE A 7 -10.50 14.04 -2.42
CA ILE A 7 -10.64 13.93 -3.88
C ILE A 7 -9.28 13.65 -4.50
N SER A 8 -9.07 12.39 -4.86
CA SER A 8 -7.93 11.89 -5.63
C SER A 8 -8.16 12.13 -7.13
N HIS A 9 -7.19 12.74 -7.79
CA HIS A 9 -7.26 13.10 -9.20
C HIS A 9 -5.88 13.18 -9.84
N ASP A 10 -5.81 13.15 -11.17
CA ASP A 10 -4.58 13.57 -11.84
C ASP A 10 -4.53 15.10 -11.92
N SER A 11 -3.33 15.69 -11.81
CA SER A 11 -3.12 17.13 -11.96
C SER A 11 -3.71 17.73 -13.25
N ALA A 12 -3.78 16.95 -14.34
CA ALA A 12 -4.39 17.34 -15.60
C ALA A 12 -5.93 17.47 -15.52
N ASP A 13 -6.56 16.85 -14.53
CA ASP A 13 -8.02 16.86 -14.31
C ASP A 13 -8.45 17.86 -13.21
N LEU A 14 -7.55 18.77 -12.81
CA LEU A 14 -7.76 19.74 -11.73
C LEU A 14 -9.01 20.62 -11.93
N SER A 15 -9.38 20.93 -13.17
CA SER A 15 -10.60 21.70 -13.48
C SER A 15 -11.87 20.96 -13.08
N ASP A 16 -11.96 19.67 -13.41
CA ASP A 16 -13.10 18.82 -13.07
C ASP A 16 -13.15 18.57 -11.55
N ALA A 17 -11.98 18.37 -10.93
CA ALA A 17 -11.86 18.21 -9.49
C ALA A 17 -12.31 19.46 -8.72
N ASN A 18 -11.88 20.67 -9.13
CA ASN A 18 -12.33 21.92 -8.52
C ASN A 18 -13.84 22.16 -8.65
N THR A 19 -14.43 21.72 -9.77
CA THR A 19 -15.88 21.81 -9.99
C THR A 19 -16.64 20.93 -8.99
N LEU A 20 -16.16 19.70 -8.79
CA LEU A 20 -16.72 18.78 -7.80
C LEU A 20 -16.56 19.32 -6.36
N VAL A 21 -15.36 19.80 -6.02
CA VAL A 21 -15.06 20.43 -4.71
C VAL A 21 -16.04 21.56 -4.42
N SER A 22 -16.13 22.54 -5.33
CA SER A 22 -16.96 23.73 -5.13
C SER A 22 -18.44 23.37 -4.92
N SER A 23 -18.91 22.35 -5.63
CA SER A 23 -20.29 21.86 -5.53
C SER A 23 -20.57 21.12 -4.22
N LEU A 24 -19.61 20.36 -3.70
CA LEU A 24 -19.70 19.68 -2.40
C LEU A 24 -19.58 20.66 -1.23
N GLU A 25 -18.65 21.59 -1.30
CA GLU A 25 -18.45 22.64 -0.28
C GLU A 25 -19.67 23.57 -0.19
N GLY A 26 -20.31 23.89 -1.31
CA GLY A 26 -21.58 24.61 -1.34
C GLY A 26 -22.72 23.91 -0.58
N ARG A 27 -22.57 22.61 -0.28
CA ARG A 27 -23.50 21.79 0.52
C ARG A 27 -23.00 21.54 1.95
N GLY A 28 -21.95 22.24 2.38
CA GLY A 28 -21.37 22.11 3.73
C GLY A 28 -20.52 20.86 3.93
N ILE A 29 -20.08 20.21 2.85
CA ILE A 29 -19.16 19.07 2.89
C ILE A 29 -17.74 19.60 2.81
N ARG A 30 -16.90 19.25 3.78
CA ARG A 30 -15.49 19.69 3.82
C ARG A 30 -14.68 18.79 2.91
N CYS A 31 -14.20 19.35 1.81
CA CYS A 31 -13.37 18.65 0.84
C CYS A 31 -11.89 18.90 1.10
N TRP A 32 -11.08 17.94 0.68
CA TRP A 32 -9.64 18.07 0.59
C TRP A 32 -9.17 17.54 -0.76
N ILE A 33 -8.26 18.27 -1.41
CA ILE A 33 -7.74 17.98 -2.74
C ILE A 33 -6.22 18.22 -2.75
N ASP A 34 -5.43 17.38 -3.41
CA ASP A 34 -3.98 17.34 -3.19
C ASP A 34 -3.15 18.56 -3.65
N HIS A 35 -3.76 19.58 -4.25
CA HIS A 35 -3.03 20.71 -4.85
C HIS A 35 -3.47 22.09 -4.34
N ARG A 36 -4.45 22.16 -3.43
CA ARG A 36 -4.94 23.44 -2.90
C ARG A 36 -4.42 23.78 -1.50
N ASP A 37 -4.11 22.76 -0.70
CA ASP A 37 -3.97 22.93 0.76
C ASP A 37 -2.58 22.58 1.33
N LEU A 38 -1.55 22.38 0.49
CA LEU A 38 -0.22 22.02 0.97
C LEU A 38 0.66 23.26 1.20
N PRO A 39 1.14 23.52 2.44
CA PRO A 39 2.21 24.47 2.69
C PRO A 39 3.43 24.15 1.83
N LEU A 40 4.10 25.15 1.26
CA LEU A 40 5.35 24.96 0.51
C LEU A 40 6.37 24.21 1.40
N GLY A 41 6.78 23.01 0.98
CA GLY A 41 7.69 22.12 1.74
C GLY A 41 7.01 21.02 2.55
N SER A 42 5.68 20.94 2.59
CA SER A 42 4.93 19.79 3.13
C SER A 42 4.86 18.66 2.10
N ASN A 43 4.90 17.42 2.58
CA ASN A 43 5.06 16.26 1.71
C ASN A 43 3.76 15.45 1.67
N TRP A 44 2.91 15.85 0.72
CA TRP A 44 1.73 15.23 0.10
C TRP A 44 1.24 13.89 0.70
N ALA A 45 2.00 12.79 0.62
CA ALA A 45 1.54 11.50 1.14
C ALA A 45 1.50 11.40 2.70
N ASN A 46 2.10 12.35 3.44
CA ASN A 46 1.95 12.45 4.91
C ASN A 46 0.57 12.94 5.25
N GLU A 47 0.09 13.93 4.51
CA GLU A 47 -1.23 14.49 4.77
C GLU A 47 -2.31 13.49 4.37
N ILE A 48 -2.07 12.68 3.32
CA ILE A 48 -3.02 11.65 2.88
C ILE A 48 -3.12 10.57 3.94
N PHE A 49 -1.97 10.03 4.37
CA PHE A 49 -1.92 8.98 5.36
C PHE A 49 -2.40 9.45 6.74
N LYS A 50 -1.99 10.64 7.17
CA LYS A 50 -2.43 11.24 8.45
C LYS A 50 -3.94 11.50 8.42
N THR A 51 -4.46 12.09 7.35
CA THR A 51 -5.90 12.36 7.23
C THR A 51 -6.71 11.06 7.16
N MET A 52 -6.22 10.02 6.49
CA MET A 52 -6.91 8.72 6.41
C MET A 52 -6.87 7.93 7.72
N THR A 53 -5.79 8.04 8.51
CA THR A 53 -5.67 7.34 9.80
C THR A 53 -6.37 8.07 10.95
N GLU A 54 -6.39 9.41 10.94
CA GLU A 54 -7.02 10.22 11.99
C GLU A 54 -8.52 10.47 11.75
N ASN A 55 -9.09 9.99 10.63
CA ASN A 55 -10.45 10.36 10.20
C ASN A 55 -11.23 9.15 9.64
N PRO A 56 -11.77 8.27 10.50
CA PRO A 56 -12.41 7.02 10.09
C PRO A 56 -13.71 7.21 9.28
N GLU A 57 -14.29 8.42 9.29
CA GLU A 57 -15.47 8.77 8.51
C GLU A 57 -15.14 9.33 7.12
N LEU A 58 -13.85 9.49 6.80
CA LEU A 58 -13.40 10.05 5.53
C LEU A 58 -13.87 9.18 4.35
N LEU A 59 -14.45 9.85 3.36
CA LEU A 59 -14.79 9.24 2.08
C LEU A 59 -13.74 9.60 1.03
N VAL A 60 -13.16 8.61 0.36
CA VAL A 60 -12.21 8.84 -0.74
C VAL A 60 -12.97 8.77 -2.06
N VAL A 61 -12.88 9.84 -2.85
CA VAL A 61 -13.44 9.94 -4.19
C VAL A 61 -12.29 9.98 -5.18
N VAL A 62 -12.30 9.07 -6.15
CA VAL A 62 -11.25 8.99 -7.17
C VAL A 62 -11.83 9.36 -8.52
N LEU A 63 -11.29 10.41 -9.14
CA LEU A 63 -11.70 10.81 -10.49
C LEU A 63 -11.00 9.94 -11.54
N ILE A 64 -11.80 9.21 -12.31
CA ILE A 64 -11.31 8.32 -13.36
C ILE A 64 -11.42 9.01 -14.71
N SER A 65 -10.25 9.19 -15.33
CA SER A 65 -9.98 9.88 -16.60
C SER A 65 -8.92 9.08 -17.39
N ALA A 66 -8.56 9.57 -18.58
CA ALA A 66 -7.49 8.94 -19.36
C ALA A 66 -6.10 9.15 -18.72
N ASN A 67 -5.94 10.24 -17.98
CA ASN A 67 -4.68 10.64 -17.34
C ASN A 67 -4.43 9.80 -16.08
N THR A 68 -5.48 9.56 -15.29
CA THR A 68 -5.39 8.76 -14.06
C THR A 68 -5.04 7.29 -14.31
N LEU A 69 -5.32 6.73 -15.50
CA LEU A 69 -4.88 5.37 -15.86
C LEU A 69 -3.36 5.18 -15.87
N GLN A 70 -2.59 6.24 -16.07
CA GLN A 70 -1.12 6.20 -16.10
C GLN A 70 -0.50 6.77 -14.82
N SER A 71 -1.33 7.25 -13.89
CA SER A 71 -0.87 7.96 -12.71
C SER A 71 -0.51 6.99 -11.58
N LYS A 72 0.80 6.82 -11.36
CA LYS A 72 1.35 6.07 -10.22
C LYS A 72 1.01 6.69 -8.86
N TYR A 73 0.53 7.93 -8.83
CA TYR A 73 0.12 8.63 -7.62
C TYR A 73 -1.27 8.18 -7.17
N VAL A 74 -2.25 8.19 -8.09
CA VAL A 74 -3.61 7.72 -7.81
C VAL A 74 -3.65 6.26 -7.41
N GLU A 75 -2.82 5.41 -8.02
CA GLU A 75 -2.67 4.01 -7.62
C GLU A 75 -2.23 3.87 -6.16
N LYS A 76 -1.27 4.68 -5.71
CA LYS A 76 -0.78 4.67 -4.32
C LYS A 76 -1.85 5.14 -3.33
N GLU A 77 -2.64 6.15 -3.68
CA GLU A 77 -3.71 6.66 -2.81
C GLU A 77 -4.81 5.62 -2.60
N ILE A 78 -5.20 4.91 -3.65
CA ILE A 78 -6.17 3.82 -3.57
C ILE A 78 -5.61 2.68 -2.74
N ALA A 79 -4.34 2.31 -2.93
CA ALA A 79 -3.70 1.27 -2.14
C ALA A 79 -3.65 1.63 -0.64
N VAL A 80 -3.39 2.91 -0.30
CA VAL A 80 -3.43 3.40 1.09
C VAL A 80 -4.85 3.36 1.66
N ALA A 81 -5.86 3.76 0.89
CA ALA A 81 -7.25 3.69 1.31
C ALA A 81 -7.72 2.24 1.53
N ASP A 82 -7.36 1.32 0.63
CA ASP A 82 -7.64 -0.11 0.77
C ASP A 82 -6.97 -0.70 2.03
N ALA A 83 -5.70 -0.37 2.27
CA ALA A 83 -4.94 -0.85 3.43
C ALA A 83 -5.53 -0.37 4.77
N ASN A 84 -6.20 0.78 4.78
CA ASN A 84 -6.83 1.37 5.98
C ASN A 84 -8.34 1.14 6.05
N ASN A 85 -8.91 0.30 5.17
CA ASN A 85 -10.34 0.02 5.09
C ASN A 85 -11.21 1.28 4.93
N VAL A 86 -10.69 2.29 4.23
CA VAL A 86 -11.39 3.55 3.93
C VAL A 86 -12.27 3.34 2.69
N SER A 87 -13.49 3.87 2.71
CA SER A 87 -14.41 3.76 1.57
C SER A 87 -13.87 4.54 0.37
N VAL A 88 -13.74 3.88 -0.78
CA VAL A 88 -13.32 4.47 -2.06
C VAL A 88 -14.48 4.43 -3.06
N ILE A 89 -14.84 5.59 -3.63
CA ILE A 89 -15.84 5.74 -4.69
C ILE A 89 -15.16 6.22 -5.98
N PRO A 90 -15.06 5.36 -7.00
CA PRO A 90 -14.62 5.76 -8.34
C PRO A 90 -15.70 6.58 -9.05
N VAL A 91 -15.32 7.74 -9.57
CA VAL A 91 -16.17 8.64 -10.36
C VAL A 91 -15.58 8.74 -11.77
N ARG A 92 -16.23 8.14 -12.77
CA ARG A 92 -15.77 8.19 -14.16
C ARG A 92 -16.21 9.48 -14.83
N LEU A 93 -15.24 10.30 -15.22
CA LEU A 93 -15.45 11.54 -15.97
C LEU A 93 -15.70 11.29 -17.46
N LYS A 94 -15.23 10.15 -17.97
CA LYS A 94 -15.40 9.70 -19.37
C LYS A 94 -15.59 8.19 -19.41
N ASP A 95 -16.23 7.69 -20.47
CA ASP A 95 -16.35 6.26 -20.73
C ASP A 95 -15.00 5.69 -21.18
N ILE A 96 -14.21 5.26 -20.20
CA ILE A 96 -12.87 4.73 -20.39
C ILE A 96 -12.80 3.33 -19.82
N LYS A 97 -12.20 2.40 -20.58
CA LYS A 97 -11.92 1.03 -20.13
C LYS A 97 -10.71 1.05 -19.20
N LEU A 98 -10.90 0.59 -17.96
CA LEU A 98 -9.78 0.39 -17.04
C LEU A 98 -8.86 -0.73 -17.53
N MET A 99 -7.57 -0.56 -17.27
CA MET A 99 -6.54 -1.55 -17.55
C MET A 99 -5.53 -1.59 -16.39
N GLY A 100 -4.82 -2.71 -16.24
CA GLY A 100 -3.73 -2.82 -15.25
C GLY A 100 -4.19 -2.82 -13.79
N ALA A 101 -3.31 -2.39 -12.89
CA ALA A 101 -3.50 -2.44 -11.43
C ALA A 101 -4.74 -1.66 -10.95
N LEU A 102 -5.04 -0.51 -11.55
CA LEU A 102 -6.24 0.28 -11.28
C LEU A 102 -7.54 -0.51 -11.52
N ALA A 103 -7.57 -1.37 -12.54
CA ALA A 103 -8.72 -2.24 -12.78
C ALA A 103 -8.90 -3.23 -11.62
N THR A 104 -7.80 -3.78 -11.09
CA THR A 104 -7.83 -4.71 -9.95
C THR A 104 -8.38 -4.04 -8.70
N HIS A 105 -7.85 -2.88 -8.32
CA HIS A 105 -8.28 -2.17 -7.10
C HIS A 105 -9.74 -1.72 -7.15
N LEU A 106 -10.23 -1.33 -8.33
CA LEU A 106 -11.56 -0.72 -8.47
C LEU A 106 -12.64 -1.70 -8.95
N SER A 107 -12.26 -2.92 -9.36
CA SER A 107 -13.18 -3.94 -9.90
C SER A 107 -14.35 -4.27 -8.97
N ASN A 108 -14.12 -4.28 -7.66
CA ASN A 108 -15.10 -4.66 -6.65
C ASN A 108 -15.75 -3.46 -5.94
N LYS A 109 -15.55 -2.24 -6.43
CA LYS A 109 -16.10 -1.00 -5.84
C LYS A 109 -17.38 -0.57 -6.56
N THR A 110 -18.21 0.25 -5.93
CA THR A 110 -19.40 0.85 -6.56
C THR A 110 -19.02 2.12 -7.32
N TRP A 111 -19.37 2.18 -8.60
CA TRP A 111 -18.97 3.24 -9.53
C TRP A 111 -20.05 4.31 -9.71
N ILE A 112 -19.62 5.55 -9.96
CA ILE A 112 -20.50 6.60 -10.48
C ILE A 112 -19.99 7.02 -11.87
N ASN A 113 -20.80 6.82 -12.90
CA ASN A 113 -20.52 7.28 -14.26
C ASN A 113 -20.93 8.76 -14.42
N ALA A 114 -20.06 9.70 -14.02
CA ALA A 114 -20.36 11.14 -14.14
C ALA A 114 -20.65 11.58 -15.58
N PHE A 115 -20.05 10.92 -16.57
CA PHE A 115 -20.30 11.17 -18.00
C PHE A 115 -21.75 10.84 -18.44
N GLU A 116 -22.49 10.02 -17.69
CA GLU A 116 -23.89 9.69 -17.97
C GLU A 116 -24.85 10.59 -17.19
N VAL A 117 -24.56 10.83 -15.90
CA VAL A 117 -25.51 11.45 -14.96
C VAL A 117 -25.24 12.91 -14.66
N GLY A 118 -24.11 13.46 -15.12
CA GLY A 118 -23.67 14.82 -14.84
C GLY A 118 -23.13 14.99 -13.41
N ILE A 119 -22.44 16.13 -13.19
CA ILE A 119 -21.76 16.41 -11.92
C ILE A 119 -22.74 16.63 -10.75
N ASP A 120 -23.92 17.21 -11.01
CA ASP A 120 -24.92 17.48 -9.97
C ASP A 120 -25.42 16.20 -9.30
N THR A 121 -25.70 15.16 -10.10
CA THR A 121 -26.10 13.84 -9.60
C THR A 121 -24.97 13.15 -8.82
N VAL A 122 -23.71 13.35 -9.24
CA VAL A 122 -22.53 12.82 -8.53
C VAL A 122 -22.44 13.47 -7.15
N VAL A 123 -22.60 14.80 -7.08
CA VAL A 123 -22.58 15.57 -5.83
C VAL A 123 -23.70 15.11 -4.90
N GLU A 124 -24.92 14.85 -5.40
CA GLU A 124 -26.02 14.28 -4.62
C GLU A 124 -25.67 12.92 -4.01
N LYS A 125 -25.18 12.00 -4.83
CA LYS A 125 -24.82 10.66 -4.36
C LYS A 125 -23.74 10.71 -3.28
N ILE A 126 -22.69 11.52 -3.48
CA ILE A 126 -21.61 11.70 -2.50
C ILE A 126 -22.17 12.35 -1.22
N SER A 127 -23.03 13.36 -1.33
CA SER A 127 -23.63 14.05 -0.17
C SER A 127 -24.44 13.10 0.71
N VAL A 128 -25.25 12.24 0.09
CA VAL A 128 -26.02 11.21 0.80
C VAL A 128 -25.09 10.25 1.54
N GLU A 129 -24.02 9.81 0.88
CA GLU A 129 -23.05 8.85 1.44
C GLU A 129 -22.28 9.46 2.63
N VAL A 130 -21.87 10.72 2.53
CA VAL A 130 -21.23 11.47 3.63
C VAL A 130 -22.20 11.62 4.81
N ASN A 131 -23.47 11.97 4.56
CA ASN A 131 -24.45 12.16 5.63
C ASN A 131 -24.80 10.87 6.35
N LYS A 132 -24.87 9.73 5.66
CA LYS A 132 -25.01 8.41 6.30
C LYS A 132 -23.88 8.13 7.29
N ARG A 133 -22.64 8.50 6.92
CA ARG A 133 -21.45 8.30 7.77
C ARG A 133 -21.45 9.23 8.98
N LYS A 134 -21.92 10.47 8.83
CA LYS A 134 -22.01 11.47 9.91
C LYS A 134 -23.14 11.23 10.91
N THR A 135 -24.12 10.37 10.60
CA THR A 135 -25.26 10.13 11.48
C THR A 135 -24.88 9.06 12.52
N PRO A 136 -24.97 9.34 13.84
CA PRO A 136 -24.64 8.33 14.84
C PRO A 136 -25.62 7.16 14.74
N ALA A 137 -25.10 5.95 14.59
CA ALA A 137 -25.87 4.71 14.67
C ALA A 137 -26.40 4.49 16.10
N SER A 138 -27.53 5.12 16.42
CA SER A 138 -28.38 4.75 17.55
C SER A 138 -29.15 3.46 17.19
N ASN A 139 -29.14 2.49 18.11
CA ASN A 139 -29.92 1.23 18.13
C ASN A 139 -29.43 -0.01 17.36
N LEU A 140 -28.12 -0.24 17.31
CA LEU A 140 -27.63 -1.62 17.44
C LEU A 140 -26.88 -1.74 18.77
N LYS A 141 -27.47 -2.53 19.68
CA LYS A 141 -26.86 -2.99 20.92
C LYS A 141 -25.38 -3.31 20.64
N PRO A 142 -24.41 -2.75 21.37
CA PRO A 142 -23.02 -3.13 21.18
C PRO A 142 -22.93 -4.64 21.43
N SER A 143 -22.78 -5.40 20.35
CA SER A 143 -22.21 -6.74 20.49
C SER A 143 -20.90 -6.53 21.24
N PRO A 144 -20.64 -7.28 22.32
CA PRO A 144 -19.43 -7.08 23.09
C PRO A 144 -18.27 -7.12 22.10
N LYS A 145 -17.53 -6.00 22.01
CA LYS A 145 -16.22 -5.99 21.35
C LYS A 145 -15.54 -7.29 21.79
N PRO A 146 -15.02 -8.13 20.87
CA PRO A 146 -13.98 -9.05 21.29
C PRO A 146 -12.98 -8.15 22.00
N LYS A 147 -12.80 -8.34 23.30
CA LYS A 147 -11.71 -7.70 24.03
C LYS A 147 -10.48 -7.98 23.16
N SER A 148 -9.87 -6.93 22.61
CA SER A 148 -8.53 -7.03 22.06
C SER A 148 -7.61 -7.27 23.24
N THR A 149 -7.62 -8.52 23.66
CA THR A 149 -6.58 -9.22 24.40
C THR A 149 -6.01 -10.21 23.39
N SER A 150 -5.53 -9.71 22.25
CA SER A 150 -4.45 -10.40 21.57
C SER A 150 -3.20 -9.97 22.32
N THR A 151 -2.71 -10.83 23.20
CA THR A 151 -1.27 -10.86 23.48
C THR A 151 -0.57 -10.73 22.13
N PRO A 152 0.35 -9.77 21.91
CA PRO A 152 1.10 -9.69 20.67
C PRO A 152 1.66 -11.08 20.37
N LEU A 153 1.32 -11.64 19.21
CA LEU A 153 1.91 -12.91 18.81
C LEU A 153 3.42 -12.71 18.86
N THR A 154 4.13 -13.65 19.47
CA THR A 154 5.58 -13.64 19.34
C THR A 154 5.91 -13.83 17.86
N MET A 155 7.01 -13.25 17.36
CA MET A 155 7.44 -13.44 15.95
C MET A 155 7.44 -14.91 15.50
N LYS A 156 7.58 -15.86 16.42
CA LYS A 156 7.50 -17.30 16.14
C LYS A 156 6.08 -17.79 15.82
N GLU A 157 5.05 -17.18 16.39
CA GLU A 157 3.64 -17.56 16.16
C GLU A 157 3.05 -16.88 14.92
N ARG A 158 3.66 -15.76 14.49
CA ARG A 158 3.28 -15.02 13.27
C ARG A 158 3.54 -15.82 11.98
N PHE A 159 4.69 -16.49 11.90
CA PHE A 159 5.15 -17.18 10.70
C PHE A 159 4.86 -18.68 10.77
N VAL A 160 3.97 -19.15 9.89
CA VAL A 160 3.52 -20.54 9.85
C VAL A 160 4.16 -21.23 8.64
N ASP A 161 4.95 -22.27 8.90
CA ASP A 161 5.50 -23.14 7.85
C ASP A 161 4.38 -24.01 7.25
N ASN A 162 4.19 -23.89 5.94
CA ASN A 162 3.14 -24.61 5.22
C ASN A 162 3.57 -26.04 4.85
N GLY A 163 4.84 -26.42 5.06
CA GLY A 163 5.37 -27.74 4.71
C GLY A 163 5.61 -27.95 3.21
N ASP A 164 5.42 -26.91 2.40
CA ASP A 164 5.55 -26.91 0.94
C ASP A 164 6.68 -25.99 0.46
N GLN A 165 7.65 -25.69 1.34
CA GLN A 165 8.72 -24.70 1.13
C GLN A 165 8.24 -23.24 1.11
N THR A 166 7.03 -22.96 1.61
CA THR A 166 6.54 -21.59 1.84
C THR A 166 6.21 -21.35 3.31
N ILE A 167 6.23 -20.08 3.71
CA ILE A 167 5.85 -19.62 5.04
C ILE A 167 4.74 -18.57 4.89
N THR A 168 3.64 -18.78 5.61
CA THR A 168 2.55 -17.81 5.74
C THR A 168 2.85 -16.83 6.87
N ASP A 169 2.85 -15.55 6.55
CA ASP A 169 2.79 -14.47 7.52
C ASP A 169 1.33 -14.20 7.89
N THR A 170 0.91 -14.62 9.08
CA THR A 170 -0.49 -14.56 9.51
C THR A 170 -0.98 -13.14 9.80
N SER A 171 -0.09 -12.17 10.03
CA SER A 171 -0.49 -10.78 10.29
C SER A 171 -0.75 -10.02 8.99
N THR A 172 0.10 -10.22 7.97
CA THR A 172 -0.04 -9.58 6.65
C THR A 172 -0.84 -10.40 5.65
N ARG A 173 -1.07 -11.68 5.95
CA ARG A 173 -1.62 -12.70 5.03
C ARG A 173 -0.79 -12.84 3.75
N LEU A 174 0.51 -12.58 3.82
CA LEU A 174 1.43 -12.82 2.71
C LEU A 174 2.02 -14.21 2.83
N VAL A 175 2.38 -14.80 1.69
CA VAL A 175 3.12 -16.06 1.65
C VAL A 175 4.49 -15.80 1.04
N TRP A 176 5.52 -16.19 1.77
CA TRP A 176 6.92 -15.99 1.43
C TRP A 176 7.56 -17.33 1.08
N THR A 177 8.57 -17.32 0.21
CA THR A 177 9.43 -18.51 0.07
C THR A 177 10.15 -18.76 1.40
N LYS A 178 10.21 -20.02 1.83
CA LYS A 178 10.90 -20.40 3.08
C LYS A 178 12.42 -20.17 2.96
N ASP A 179 12.98 -20.45 1.80
CA ASP A 179 14.36 -20.09 1.45
C ASP A 179 14.44 -18.63 1.00
N ALA A 180 15.12 -17.80 1.79
CA ALA A 180 15.33 -16.38 1.55
C ALA A 180 16.47 -16.09 0.55
N ASN A 181 17.19 -17.11 0.08
CA ASN A 181 18.29 -17.00 -0.88
C ASN A 181 18.04 -17.85 -2.14
N LEU A 182 16.78 -18.17 -2.44
CA LEU A 182 16.41 -19.06 -3.54
C LEU A 182 16.91 -18.57 -4.92
N ALA A 183 16.98 -17.25 -5.12
CA ALA A 183 17.39 -16.63 -6.38
C ALA A 183 18.90 -16.35 -6.49
N TYR A 184 19.63 -16.41 -5.37
CA TYR A 184 20.93 -15.73 -5.20
C TYR A 184 20.84 -14.21 -5.46
N PRO A 185 21.89 -13.42 -5.16
CA PRO A 185 21.90 -12.00 -5.51
C PRO A 185 21.68 -11.78 -7.00
N LYS A 186 20.78 -10.85 -7.34
CA LYS A 186 20.42 -10.47 -8.72
C LYS A 186 20.49 -8.96 -8.90
N ASP A 187 20.81 -8.52 -10.13
CA ASP A 187 20.49 -7.17 -10.56
C ASP A 187 18.97 -7.00 -10.76
N TRP A 188 18.54 -5.79 -11.10
CA TRP A 188 17.11 -5.48 -11.27
C TRP A 188 16.40 -6.35 -12.31
N GLN A 189 16.96 -6.48 -13.51
CA GLN A 189 16.29 -7.20 -14.60
C GLN A 189 16.28 -8.70 -14.32
N GLN A 190 17.39 -9.24 -13.83
CA GLN A 190 17.49 -10.64 -13.44
C GLN A 190 16.52 -11.00 -12.30
N ALA A 191 16.25 -10.08 -11.38
CA ALA A 191 15.26 -10.28 -10.31
C ALA A 191 13.83 -10.42 -10.87
N LEU A 192 13.46 -9.56 -11.83
CA LEU A 192 12.17 -9.65 -12.52
C LEU A 192 12.05 -10.93 -13.35
N ASP A 193 13.11 -11.28 -14.07
CA ASP A 193 13.16 -12.50 -14.91
C ASP A 193 13.07 -13.77 -14.06
N TYR A 194 13.67 -13.77 -12.86
CA TYR A 194 13.60 -14.90 -11.94
C TYR A 194 12.17 -15.17 -11.46
N VAL A 195 11.47 -14.13 -11.01
CA VAL A 195 10.06 -14.23 -10.61
C VAL A 195 9.20 -14.67 -11.79
N ALA A 196 9.42 -14.12 -12.99
CA ALA A 196 8.73 -14.55 -14.20
C ALA A 196 8.99 -16.04 -14.51
N SER A 197 10.19 -16.53 -14.23
CA SER A 197 10.56 -17.95 -14.39
C SER A 197 9.86 -18.85 -13.36
N MET A 198 9.73 -18.41 -12.11
CA MET A 198 8.92 -19.12 -11.10
C MET A 198 7.46 -19.23 -11.58
N ASN A 199 6.90 -18.13 -12.09
CA ASN A 199 5.50 -18.11 -12.55
C ASN A 199 5.25 -18.94 -13.81
N LYS A 200 6.30 -19.17 -14.62
CA LYS A 200 6.27 -20.11 -15.75
C LYS A 200 6.54 -21.56 -15.34
N GLY A 201 6.94 -21.81 -14.09
CA GLY A 201 7.33 -23.13 -13.59
C GLY A 201 8.64 -23.65 -14.18
N THR A 202 9.49 -22.77 -14.75
CA THR A 202 10.80 -23.17 -15.30
C THR A 202 11.89 -23.27 -14.24
N VAL A 203 11.63 -22.76 -13.05
CA VAL A 203 12.38 -22.98 -11.81
C VAL A 203 11.40 -23.40 -10.71
N GLY A 204 11.89 -23.85 -9.56
CA GLY A 204 11.04 -24.24 -8.43
C GLY A 204 10.06 -23.13 -8.04
N ASN A 205 8.76 -23.43 -8.10
CA ASN A 205 7.67 -22.48 -7.86
C ASN A 205 6.71 -22.91 -6.75
N PHE A 206 6.99 -24.06 -6.13
CA PHE A 206 6.25 -24.62 -5.00
C PHE A 206 4.74 -24.80 -5.26
N GLY A 207 4.34 -24.97 -6.52
CA GLY A 207 2.95 -25.14 -6.91
C GLY A 207 2.18 -23.83 -7.15
N TYR A 208 2.85 -22.68 -7.11
CA TYR A 208 2.23 -21.36 -7.28
C TYR A 208 2.77 -20.61 -8.51
N THR A 209 1.97 -19.70 -9.08
CA THR A 209 2.29 -18.97 -10.33
C THR A 209 2.06 -17.45 -10.24
N ASP A 210 1.88 -16.94 -9.03
CA ASP A 210 1.59 -15.55 -8.68
C ASP A 210 2.68 -14.93 -7.80
N TRP A 211 3.91 -15.45 -7.90
CA TRP A 211 5.08 -14.88 -7.24
C TRP A 211 5.39 -13.48 -7.78
N ARG A 212 5.86 -12.61 -6.89
CA ARG A 212 6.32 -11.26 -7.21
C ARG A 212 7.49 -10.83 -6.34
N LEU A 213 8.17 -9.78 -6.76
CA LEU A 213 9.08 -9.04 -5.88
C LEU A 213 8.27 -8.32 -4.80
N PRO A 214 8.76 -8.29 -3.55
CA PRO A 214 8.07 -7.61 -2.46
C PRO A 214 8.18 -6.10 -2.66
N THR A 215 7.14 -5.37 -2.28
CA THR A 215 7.21 -3.92 -2.12
C THR A 215 8.05 -3.58 -0.88
N ILE A 216 8.49 -2.33 -0.76
CA ILE A 216 9.24 -1.92 0.42
C ILE A 216 8.41 -2.06 1.69
N GLN A 217 7.09 -1.89 1.62
CA GLN A 217 6.21 -2.05 2.77
C GLN A 217 6.15 -3.50 3.25
N GLU A 218 6.16 -4.45 2.32
CA GLU A 218 6.16 -5.88 2.65
C GLU A 218 7.51 -6.31 3.24
N LEU A 219 8.64 -5.89 2.66
CA LEU A 219 9.96 -6.13 3.27
C LEU A 219 10.09 -5.46 4.63
N TYR A 220 9.57 -4.24 4.78
CA TYR A 220 9.57 -3.53 6.05
C TYR A 220 8.75 -4.28 7.11
N SER A 221 7.63 -4.89 6.73
CA SER A 221 6.83 -5.70 7.66
C SER A 221 7.57 -6.93 8.19
N LEU A 222 8.52 -7.51 7.45
CA LEU A 222 9.41 -8.57 7.93
C LEU A 222 10.49 -8.03 8.88
N CYS A 223 10.85 -6.75 8.71
CA CYS A 223 11.86 -6.07 9.50
C CYS A 223 11.35 -5.63 10.89
N ARG A 224 10.03 -5.45 11.05
CA ARG A 224 9.42 -4.96 12.29
C ARG A 224 9.14 -6.08 13.28
N THR A 225 9.57 -5.84 14.52
CA THR A 225 9.39 -6.76 15.65
C THR A 225 8.05 -6.61 16.36
N ASP A 226 7.33 -5.51 16.09
CA ASP A 226 6.04 -5.16 16.69
C ASP A 226 4.86 -5.30 15.72
N GLU A 227 5.10 -5.85 14.53
CA GLU A 227 4.13 -6.04 13.45
C GLU A 227 3.49 -4.76 12.90
N SER A 228 3.89 -3.58 13.37
CA SER A 228 3.40 -2.32 12.82
C SER A 228 4.07 -2.05 11.46
N THR A 229 3.48 -1.15 10.67
CA THR A 229 4.17 -0.50 9.54
C THR A 229 4.36 0.98 9.81
N ALA A 230 4.31 1.38 11.08
CA ALA A 230 4.56 2.75 11.50
C ALA A 230 5.96 3.20 11.04
N ASP A 231 6.14 4.50 10.85
CA ASP A 231 7.43 5.15 10.59
C ASP A 231 8.15 4.82 9.28
N LEU A 232 7.73 3.79 8.52
CA LEU A 232 8.27 3.51 7.19
C LEU A 232 8.27 4.77 6.33
N TYR A 233 7.16 5.47 6.32
CA TYR A 233 7.03 6.64 5.46
C TYR A 233 7.95 7.80 5.88
N ALA A 234 8.19 7.99 7.18
CA ALA A 234 9.17 8.95 7.67
C ALA A 234 10.59 8.57 7.23
N LEU A 235 10.92 7.27 7.26
CA LEU A 235 12.21 6.74 6.77
C LEU A 235 12.40 6.99 5.27
N LEU A 236 11.39 6.70 4.46
CA LEU A 236 11.47 6.88 3.00
C LEU A 236 11.64 8.36 2.61
N LYS A 237 11.26 9.30 3.47
CA LYS A 237 11.46 10.76 3.27
C LYS A 237 12.80 11.30 3.71
N SER A 238 13.47 10.63 4.66
CA SER A 238 14.72 11.14 5.22
C SER A 238 15.84 11.22 4.17
N TYR A 239 15.70 10.48 3.05
CA TYR A 239 16.70 10.28 1.98
C TYR A 239 18.03 9.65 2.47
N THR A 240 18.24 9.56 3.78
CA THR A 240 19.39 8.94 4.45
C THR A 240 19.13 7.48 4.84
N GLY A 241 17.85 7.07 4.83
CA GLY A 241 17.44 5.77 5.36
C GLY A 241 17.32 5.77 6.89
N GLY A 242 17.07 4.61 7.48
CA GLY A 242 17.03 4.43 8.93
C GLY A 242 16.52 3.06 9.39
N TYR A 243 16.51 2.85 10.70
CA TYR A 243 16.22 1.54 11.30
C TYR A 243 14.72 1.24 11.38
N CYS A 244 14.33 0.00 11.10
CA CYS A 244 12.93 -0.43 11.18
C CYS A 244 12.35 -0.45 12.60
N ASN A 245 13.23 -0.50 13.61
CA ASN A 245 12.86 -0.62 15.03
C ASN A 245 13.53 0.50 15.87
N ASP A 246 13.85 1.64 15.25
CA ASP A 246 14.59 2.78 15.83
C ASP A 246 16.01 2.48 16.35
N LYS A 247 16.42 1.22 16.26
CA LYS A 247 17.73 0.71 16.66
C LYS A 247 18.15 -0.44 15.76
N ASN A 248 19.45 -0.75 15.80
CA ASN A 248 19.98 -1.93 15.14
C ASN A 248 19.33 -3.20 15.73
N VAL A 249 18.76 -4.01 14.84
CA VAL A 249 18.22 -5.33 15.15
C VAL A 249 18.68 -6.30 14.06
N ASN A 250 19.27 -7.43 14.44
CA ASN A 250 19.63 -8.47 13.47
C ASN A 250 18.38 -9.24 13.02
N VAL A 251 17.74 -8.71 11.99
CA VAL A 251 16.51 -9.23 11.38
C VAL A 251 16.75 -10.61 10.77
N ALA A 252 17.91 -10.84 10.16
CA ALA A 252 18.27 -12.15 9.59
C ALA A 252 18.21 -13.27 10.63
N SER A 253 18.76 -13.03 11.82
CA SER A 253 18.72 -13.95 12.95
C SER A 253 17.30 -14.15 13.49
N LEU A 254 16.49 -13.09 13.54
CA LEU A 254 15.10 -13.17 13.98
C LEU A 254 14.24 -14.00 13.02
N LEU A 255 14.35 -13.75 11.71
CA LEU A 255 13.61 -14.49 10.69
C LEU A 255 14.06 -15.96 10.62
N THR A 256 15.35 -16.23 10.83
CA THR A 256 15.85 -17.62 10.92
C THR A 256 15.25 -18.35 12.13
N LYS A 257 15.16 -17.68 13.29
CA LYS A 257 14.49 -18.24 14.49
C LYS A 257 12.98 -18.43 14.28
N ALA A 258 12.38 -17.66 13.37
CA ALA A 258 10.98 -17.77 12.99
C ALA A 258 10.71 -18.87 11.94
N GLY A 259 11.74 -19.60 11.46
CA GLY A 259 11.58 -20.76 10.60
C GLY A 259 11.99 -20.55 9.13
N PHE A 260 12.35 -19.32 8.74
CA PHE A 260 12.95 -19.07 7.43
C PHE A 260 14.36 -19.69 7.35
N THR A 261 14.76 -20.10 6.15
CA THR A 261 16.07 -20.70 5.88
C THR A 261 16.90 -19.82 4.96
N ASN A 262 18.22 -19.90 5.08
CA ASN A 262 19.19 -19.16 4.26
C ASN A 262 18.99 -17.64 4.25
N VAL A 263 18.47 -17.06 5.34
CA VAL A 263 18.35 -15.60 5.48
C VAL A 263 19.75 -14.98 5.58
N GLN A 264 20.11 -14.16 4.60
CA GLN A 264 21.43 -13.55 4.52
C GLN A 264 21.47 -12.26 5.34
N SER A 265 22.61 -12.01 6.00
CA SER A 265 22.85 -10.75 6.73
C SER A 265 23.33 -9.67 5.76
N ASP A 266 22.48 -9.36 4.78
CA ASP A 266 22.82 -8.49 3.65
C ASP A 266 21.56 -7.77 3.13
N PHE A 267 21.68 -7.06 2.00
CA PHE A 267 20.65 -6.25 1.40
C PHE A 267 19.63 -7.07 0.59
N TYR A 268 18.36 -6.88 0.93
CA TYR A 268 17.22 -7.44 0.23
C TYR A 268 16.49 -6.34 -0.55
N ARG A 269 16.19 -6.63 -1.82
CA ARG A 269 15.62 -5.66 -2.77
C ARG A 269 14.09 -5.68 -2.79
N SER A 270 13.50 -4.49 -2.81
CA SER A 270 12.07 -4.31 -3.12
C SER A 270 11.82 -3.97 -4.59
N SER A 271 10.57 -4.12 -5.04
CA SER A 271 10.05 -3.59 -6.31
C SER A 271 9.77 -2.09 -6.28
N THR A 272 9.95 -1.42 -5.14
CA THR A 272 9.62 0.00 -4.97
C THR A 272 10.79 0.87 -5.40
N SER A 273 10.64 1.59 -6.53
CA SER A 273 11.62 2.55 -7.02
C SER A 273 11.79 3.75 -6.08
N TYR A 274 13.00 4.29 -6.00
CA TYR A 274 13.30 5.50 -5.26
C TYR A 274 12.82 6.74 -6.04
N ALA A 275 11.96 7.55 -5.41
CA ALA A 275 11.26 8.63 -6.11
C ALA A 275 12.19 9.72 -6.67
N SER A 276 13.32 9.99 -6.01
CA SER A 276 14.30 11.00 -6.42
C SER A 276 15.31 10.52 -7.46
N ASN A 277 15.42 9.20 -7.70
CA ASN A 277 16.26 8.66 -8.76
C ASN A 277 15.75 7.27 -9.18
N THR A 278 15.23 7.17 -10.41
CA THR A 278 14.70 5.91 -10.95
C THR A 278 15.78 4.85 -11.19
N SER A 279 17.07 5.21 -11.14
CA SER A 279 18.18 4.27 -11.08
C SER A 279 18.38 3.67 -9.69
N PHE A 280 17.50 3.93 -8.72
CA PHE A 280 17.55 3.39 -7.36
C PHE A 280 16.25 2.69 -6.98
N ALA A 281 16.32 1.70 -6.10
CA ALA A 281 15.17 1.10 -5.44
C ALA A 281 15.40 1.00 -3.94
N TRP A 282 14.32 0.93 -3.18
CA TRP A 282 14.40 0.72 -1.74
C TRP A 282 14.82 -0.72 -1.42
N ILE A 283 15.68 -0.83 -0.42
CA ILE A 283 16.23 -2.08 0.08
C ILE A 283 16.13 -2.13 1.61
N VAL A 284 16.20 -3.33 2.17
CA VAL A 284 16.33 -3.56 3.62
C VAL A 284 17.61 -4.34 3.87
N PHE A 285 18.49 -3.80 4.71
CA PHE A 285 19.68 -4.48 5.21
C PHE A 285 19.31 -5.35 6.41
N MET A 286 19.32 -6.67 6.23
CA MET A 286 18.78 -7.61 7.21
C MET A 286 19.71 -7.85 8.42
N ASP A 287 20.99 -7.50 8.35
CA ASP A 287 21.90 -7.60 9.50
C ASP A 287 21.59 -6.56 10.60
N ALA A 288 21.11 -5.38 10.21
CA ALA A 288 20.85 -4.29 11.14
C ALA A 288 19.39 -3.82 11.15
N GLY A 289 18.55 -4.31 10.23
CA GLY A 289 17.20 -3.84 10.04
C GLY A 289 17.18 -2.38 9.57
N TYR A 290 17.98 -2.07 8.54
CA TYR A 290 18.13 -0.70 8.02
C TYR A 290 17.53 -0.55 6.64
N VAL A 291 16.64 0.43 6.46
CA VAL A 291 16.00 0.76 5.19
C VAL A 291 16.82 1.83 4.49
N SER A 292 17.15 1.64 3.21
CA SER A 292 17.84 2.66 2.41
C SER A 292 17.49 2.54 0.93
N ALA A 293 17.83 3.56 0.14
CA ALA A 293 17.75 3.50 -1.32
C ALA A 293 19.12 3.14 -1.89
N TYR A 294 19.15 2.24 -2.88
CA TYR A 294 20.40 1.77 -3.50
C TYR A 294 20.25 1.62 -5.01
N ASP A 295 21.38 1.75 -5.71
CA ASP A 295 21.41 1.73 -7.18
C ASP A 295 20.93 0.37 -7.74
N LEU A 296 20.17 0.41 -8.83
CA LEU A 296 19.59 -0.74 -9.50
C LEU A 296 20.64 -1.68 -10.11
N SER A 297 21.87 -1.20 -10.35
CA SER A 297 22.99 -1.97 -10.89
C SER A 297 23.64 -2.92 -9.88
N PHE A 298 23.41 -2.74 -8.57
CA PHE A 298 23.95 -3.65 -7.55
C PHE A 298 23.16 -4.95 -7.47
N TYR A 299 23.90 -6.04 -7.29
CA TYR A 299 23.39 -7.36 -7.00
C TYR A 299 22.90 -7.41 -5.56
N ASN A 300 21.60 -7.62 -5.36
CA ASN A 300 20.96 -7.70 -4.05
C ASN A 300 20.14 -8.98 -3.95
N TYR A 301 19.87 -9.46 -2.74
CA TYR A 301 19.04 -10.64 -2.52
C TYR A 301 17.58 -10.37 -2.90
N VAL A 302 16.94 -11.40 -3.45
CA VAL A 302 15.56 -11.37 -3.90
C VAL A 302 14.76 -12.38 -3.09
N TRP A 303 13.68 -11.91 -2.45
CA TRP A 303 12.82 -12.75 -1.64
C TRP A 303 11.39 -12.74 -2.19
N PRO A 304 11.04 -13.73 -3.04
CA PRO A 304 9.72 -13.78 -3.66
C PRO A 304 8.60 -13.87 -2.61
N VAL A 305 7.55 -13.12 -2.87
CA VAL A 305 6.33 -13.06 -2.06
C VAL A 305 5.12 -13.22 -2.96
N ARG A 306 4.02 -13.73 -2.42
CA ARG A 306 2.70 -13.77 -3.05
C ARG A 306 1.62 -13.38 -2.05
N SER A 307 0.44 -13.07 -2.55
CA SER A 307 -0.73 -12.87 -1.70
C SER A 307 -1.15 -14.22 -1.10
N GLY A 308 -1.56 -14.23 0.17
CA GLY A 308 -2.15 -15.40 0.81
C GLY A 308 -3.63 -15.58 0.49
N HIS A 309 -4.17 -16.72 0.93
CA HIS A 309 -5.57 -17.12 0.77
C HIS A 309 -6.45 -16.63 1.93
#